data_AF-A0A7H0H189-F1
#
_entry.id   AF-A0A7H0H189-F1
#
_cell.length_a   1.000
_cell.length_b   1.000
_cell.length_c   1.000
_cell.angle_alpha   90.00
_cell.angle_beta   90.00
_cell.angle_gamma   90.00
#
_symmetry.space_group_name_H-M   'P 1'
#
loop_
_entity.id
_entity.type
_entity.pdbx_description
1 polymer ?
#
loop_
_entity_poly.entity_id
_entity_poly.type
_entity_poly.pdbx_seq_one_letter_code
_entity_poly.pdbx_strand_id
1 'polypeptide(L)'
;MAGTTQVTFNGTVAPDFMVNAAGTSLTVAAPAGVTTGPVVVTAAGTASNGVLYTAAPVITAFTPASGLIGTRVTIAGTDLNLPTRVLFNGVSATFTAGSATQLTATVPVGASTGPVQIVTAHGSGISAANFTVQARCLQRQLPRPRPWAARLR
;
A
#
# COMPACT_ATOMS: atom_id res chain seq x y z
N MET A 1 -12.77 8.46 31.85
CA MET A 1 -12.98 7.21 31.08
C MET A 1 -13.29 6.00 31.97
N ALA A 2 -13.59 6.18 33.26
CA ALA A 2 -14.15 5.09 34.05
C ALA A 2 -15.54 4.72 33.49
N GLY A 3 -15.80 3.42 33.30
CA GLY A 3 -17.05 2.95 32.69
C GLY A 3 -17.09 2.97 31.16
N THR A 4 -15.94 3.09 30.48
CA THR A 4 -15.86 2.81 29.04
C THR A 4 -16.29 1.37 28.78
N THR A 5 -17.28 1.19 27.92
CA THR A 5 -17.81 -0.12 27.53
C THR A 5 -17.47 -0.48 26.09
N GLN A 6 -17.14 0.51 25.26
CA GLN A 6 -16.87 0.28 23.85
C GLN A 6 -15.97 1.37 23.27
N VAL A 7 -15.13 0.96 22.32
CA VAL A 7 -14.42 1.86 21.42
C VAL A 7 -14.73 1.40 20.00
N THR A 8 -15.08 2.33 19.12
CA THR A 8 -15.38 2.03 17.72
C THR A 8 -14.48 2.84 16.78
N PHE A 9 -14.06 2.21 15.68
CA PHE A 9 -13.32 2.80 14.57
C PHE A 9 -14.21 2.74 13.34
N ASN A 10 -14.66 3.89 12.84
CA ASN A 10 -15.61 3.96 11.72
C ASN A 10 -16.85 3.07 11.93
N GLY A 11 -17.35 3.01 13.17
CA GLY A 11 -18.47 2.14 13.58
C GLY A 11 -18.12 0.67 13.84
N THR A 12 -16.90 0.22 13.52
CA THR A 12 -16.42 -1.13 13.84
C THR A 12 -15.91 -1.19 15.27
N VAL A 13 -16.43 -2.11 16.08
CA VAL A 13 -16.05 -2.28 17.48
C VAL A 13 -14.62 -2.81 17.58
N ALA A 14 -13.80 -2.17 18.41
CA ALA A 14 -12.48 -2.69 18.76
C ALA A 14 -12.61 -3.96 19.61
N PRO A 15 -11.85 -5.02 19.32
CA PRO A 15 -11.98 -6.30 20.03
C PRO A 15 -11.56 -6.20 21.49
N ASP A 16 -10.65 -5.28 21.80
CA ASP A 16 -10.17 -5.04 23.15
C ASP A 16 -9.65 -3.60 23.29
N PHE A 17 -9.65 -3.09 24.51
CA PHE A 17 -9.04 -1.82 24.89
C PHE A 17 -8.66 -1.85 26.38
N MET A 18 -7.60 -1.13 26.73
CA MET A 18 -7.16 -0.99 28.12
C MET A 18 -7.35 0.45 28.57
N VAL A 19 -7.95 0.65 29.74
CA VAL A 19 -8.02 1.96 30.40
C VAL A 19 -6.96 2.00 31.49
N ASN A 20 -6.20 3.09 31.60
CA ASN A 20 -5.21 3.24 32.65
C ASN A 20 -5.87 3.33 34.05
N ALA A 21 -5.13 3.03 35.11
CA ALA A 21 -5.66 3.03 36.48
C ALA A 21 -6.26 4.39 36.91
N ALA A 22 -5.75 5.50 36.35
CA ALA A 22 -6.27 6.84 36.61
C ALA A 22 -7.56 7.18 35.83
N GLY A 23 -7.97 6.36 34.86
CA GLY A 23 -9.16 6.59 34.03
C GLY A 23 -9.05 7.79 33.08
N THR A 24 -7.83 8.27 32.81
CA THR A 24 -7.53 9.46 32.00
C THR A 24 -7.03 9.12 30.59
N SER A 25 -6.64 7.87 30.35
CA SER A 25 -6.13 7.44 29.04
C SER A 25 -6.62 6.03 28.74
N LEU A 26 -6.85 5.77 27.45
CA LEU A 26 -7.04 4.42 26.95
C LEU A 26 -6.00 4.08 25.89
N THR A 27 -5.67 2.80 25.80
CA THR A 27 -4.91 2.22 24.70
C THR A 27 -5.80 1.22 24.00
N VAL A 28 -5.88 1.32 22.67
CA VAL A 28 -6.72 0.45 21.84
C VAL A 28 -5.99 0.19 20.53
N ALA A 29 -6.03 -1.06 20.06
CA ALA A 29 -5.54 -1.41 18.74
C ALA A 29 -6.67 -1.21 17.72
N ALA A 30 -6.37 -0.53 16.60
CA ALA A 30 -7.29 -0.44 15.49
C ALA A 30 -7.56 -1.84 14.92
N PRO A 31 -8.83 -2.25 14.72
CA PRO A 31 -9.15 -3.54 14.12
C PRO A 31 -8.61 -3.67 12.69
N ALA A 32 -8.39 -4.90 12.22
CA ALA A 32 -8.01 -5.12 10.84
C ALA A 32 -9.11 -4.66 9.87
N GLY A 33 -8.72 -3.99 8.78
CA GLY A 33 -9.65 -3.56 7.72
C GLY A 33 -10.42 -2.27 7.99
N VAL A 34 -10.19 -1.59 9.12
CA VAL A 34 -10.78 -0.26 9.34
C VAL A 34 -10.06 0.79 8.47
N THR A 35 -10.83 1.58 7.76
CA THR A 35 -10.36 2.70 6.94
C THR A 35 -10.25 3.98 7.78
N THR A 36 -9.71 5.05 7.18
CA THR A 36 -9.81 6.40 7.77
C THR A 36 -11.27 6.73 8.14
N GLY A 37 -11.48 7.23 9.35
CA GLY A 37 -12.81 7.50 9.89
C GLY A 37 -12.79 7.90 11.36
N PRO A 38 -13.95 8.21 11.95
CA PRO A 38 -14.03 8.65 13.33
C PRO A 38 -13.78 7.49 14.31
N VAL A 39 -13.08 7.80 15.39
CA VAL A 39 -12.97 6.99 16.60
C VAL A 39 -13.91 7.55 17.64
N VAL A 40 -14.77 6.69 18.18
CA VAL A 40 -15.76 7.06 19.20
C VAL A 40 -15.60 6.13 20.39
N VAL A 41 -15.55 6.71 21.58
CA VAL A 41 -15.50 6.00 22.86
C VAL A 41 -16.87 6.13 23.51
N THR A 42 -17.46 5.01 23.91
CA THR A 42 -18.72 4.98 24.64
C THR A 42 -18.46 4.67 26.11
N ALA A 43 -18.86 5.56 27.00
CA ALA A 43 -18.75 5.39 28.44
C ALA A 43 -20.10 5.62 29.11
N ALA A 44 -20.49 4.69 30.00
CA ALA A 44 -21.78 4.72 30.70
C ALA A 44 -22.99 5.00 29.77
N GLY A 45 -22.98 4.42 28.56
CA GLY A 45 -24.04 4.59 27.56
C GLY A 45 -23.99 5.89 26.75
N THR A 46 -23.03 6.78 27.01
CA THR A 46 -22.85 8.04 26.26
C THR A 46 -21.64 7.96 25.33
N ALA A 47 -21.83 8.28 24.05
CA ALA A 47 -20.76 8.36 23.07
C ALA A 47 -19.97 9.67 23.18
N SER A 48 -18.66 9.61 23.01
CA SER A 48 -17.81 10.78 22.86
C SER A 48 -18.02 11.47 21.52
N ASN A 49 -17.42 12.66 21.35
CA ASN A 49 -17.19 13.20 20.02
C ASN A 49 -16.29 12.25 19.22
N GLY A 50 -16.48 12.21 17.91
CA GLY A 50 -15.63 11.46 16.99
C GLY A 50 -14.30 12.18 16.78
N VAL A 51 -13.19 11.47 16.99
CA VAL A 51 -11.83 11.94 16.65
C VAL A 51 -11.39 11.28 15.35
N LEU A 52 -10.79 12.00 14.42
CA LEU A 52 -10.35 11.42 13.16
C LEU A 52 -9.20 10.43 13.39
N TYR A 53 -9.39 9.17 12.98
CA TYR A 53 -8.34 8.19 12.78
C TYR A 53 -8.03 8.06 11.30
N THR A 54 -6.75 8.05 10.98
CA THR A 54 -6.21 7.86 9.63
C THR A 54 -5.55 6.51 9.55
N ALA A 55 -6.06 5.63 8.69
CA ALA A 55 -5.53 4.29 8.52
C ALA A 55 -4.20 4.30 7.73
N ALA A 56 -3.42 3.23 7.89
CA ALA A 56 -2.30 2.95 7.02
C ALA A 56 -2.80 2.64 5.59
N PRO A 57 -2.03 2.99 4.55
CA PRO A 57 -2.42 2.73 3.17
C PRO A 57 -2.52 1.24 2.91
N VAL A 58 -3.48 0.82 2.07
CA VAL A 58 -3.62 -0.56 1.61
C VAL A 58 -3.49 -0.60 0.10
N ILE A 59 -2.64 -1.49 -0.41
CA ILE A 59 -2.44 -1.68 -1.85
C ILE A 59 -3.24 -2.91 -2.28
N THR A 60 -4.20 -2.72 -3.19
CA THR A 60 -5.07 -3.79 -3.68
C THR A 60 -4.61 -4.33 -5.03
N ALA A 61 -4.16 -3.44 -5.92
CA ALA A 61 -3.72 -3.82 -7.25
C ALA A 61 -2.75 -2.80 -7.85
N PHE A 62 -2.06 -3.21 -8.90
CA PHE A 62 -1.26 -2.31 -9.72
C PHE A 62 -1.30 -2.74 -11.18
N THR A 63 -1.42 -1.76 -12.07
CA THR A 63 -1.60 -1.95 -13.51
C THR A 63 -0.63 -1.07 -14.29
N PRO A 64 0.23 -1.64 -15.15
CA PRO A 64 0.42 -3.07 -15.36
C PRO A 64 1.05 -3.78 -14.15
N ALA A 65 0.88 -5.11 -14.04
CA ALA A 65 1.51 -5.93 -12.99
C ALA A 65 2.99 -6.27 -13.27
N SER A 66 3.47 -5.92 -14.46
CA SER A 66 4.84 -6.08 -14.88
C SER A 66 5.26 -4.93 -15.79
N GLY A 67 6.55 -4.62 -15.80
CA GLY A 67 7.07 -3.53 -16.63
C GLY A 67 8.59 -3.44 -16.58
N LEU A 68 9.14 -2.70 -17.54
CA LEU A 68 10.56 -2.34 -17.56
C LEU A 68 10.80 -1.18 -16.58
N ILE A 69 12.07 -0.91 -16.29
CA ILE A 69 12.48 0.35 -15.65
C ILE A 69 11.93 1.52 -16.48
N GLY A 70 11.32 2.49 -15.80
CA GLY A 70 10.66 3.64 -16.43
C GLY A 70 9.19 3.41 -16.82
N THR A 71 8.65 2.20 -16.67
CA THR A 71 7.22 1.95 -16.88
C THR A 71 6.39 2.71 -15.85
N ARG A 72 5.33 3.39 -16.30
CA ARG A 72 4.32 3.99 -15.43
C ARG A 72 3.34 2.91 -14.96
N VAL A 73 3.17 2.84 -13.66
CA VAL A 73 2.33 1.86 -12.96
C VAL A 73 1.28 2.62 -12.16
N THR A 74 0.02 2.33 -12.45
CA THR A 74 -1.11 2.81 -11.67
C THR A 74 -1.33 1.85 -10.51
N ILE A 75 -1.16 2.34 -9.29
CA ILE A 75 -1.38 1.60 -8.05
C ILE A 75 -2.76 1.99 -7.51
N ALA A 76 -3.60 0.97 -7.28
CA ALA A 76 -4.92 1.10 -6.69
C ALA A 76 -4.91 0.60 -5.24
N GLY A 77 -5.75 1.21 -4.41
CA GLY A 77 -5.76 0.92 -2.99
C GLY A 77 -6.79 1.71 -2.19
N THR A 78 -6.56 1.79 -0.88
CA THR A 78 -7.28 2.67 0.05
C THR A 78 -6.28 3.46 0.90
N ASP A 79 -6.72 4.61 1.41
CA ASP A 79 -5.92 5.47 2.28
C ASP A 79 -4.57 5.87 1.68
N LEU A 80 -4.50 5.97 0.34
CA LEU A 80 -3.33 6.42 -0.43
C LEU A 80 -3.17 7.95 -0.43
N ASN A 81 -3.81 8.64 0.51
CA ASN A 81 -3.73 10.07 0.68
C ASN A 81 -2.32 10.48 1.11
N LEU A 82 -1.79 11.54 0.51
CA LEU A 82 -0.50 12.14 0.91
C LEU A 82 0.64 11.09 1.08
N PRO A 83 0.92 10.28 0.04
CA PRO A 83 2.03 9.35 0.09
C PRO A 83 3.35 10.12 0.16
N THR A 84 4.23 9.70 1.05
CA THR A 84 5.56 10.29 1.24
C THR A 84 6.62 9.52 0.49
N ARG A 85 6.47 8.20 0.35
CA ARG A 85 7.39 7.32 -0.40
C ARG A 85 6.62 6.19 -1.07
N VAL A 86 7.11 5.79 -2.24
CA VAL A 86 6.71 4.57 -2.93
C VAL A 86 7.98 3.79 -3.24
N LEU A 87 8.01 2.51 -2.90
CA LEU A 87 9.18 1.66 -3.08
C LEU A 87 8.80 0.40 -3.88
N PHE A 88 9.66 0.02 -4.83
CA PHE A 88 9.59 -1.26 -5.53
C PHE A 88 10.69 -2.16 -4.97
N ASN A 89 10.31 -3.16 -4.19
CA ASN A 89 11.22 -4.07 -3.50
C ASN A 89 12.35 -3.34 -2.74
N GLY A 90 12.01 -2.27 -2.02
CA GLY A 90 12.95 -1.44 -1.26
C GLY A 90 13.62 -0.30 -2.05
N VAL A 91 13.40 -0.20 -3.37
CA VAL A 91 13.97 0.88 -4.19
C VAL A 91 12.98 2.03 -4.36
N SER A 92 13.38 3.24 -3.97
CA SER A 92 12.52 4.43 -4.03
C SER A 92 12.14 4.78 -5.48
N ALA A 93 10.85 4.95 -5.72
CA ALA A 93 10.27 5.35 -7.00
C ALA A 93 9.85 6.82 -7.02
N THR A 94 9.84 7.41 -8.22
CA THR A 94 9.13 8.67 -8.46
C THR A 94 7.66 8.38 -8.64
N PHE A 95 6.80 9.20 -8.05
CA PHE A 95 5.35 9.03 -8.13
C PHE A 95 4.62 10.36 -8.25
N THR A 96 3.38 10.28 -8.70
CA THR A 96 2.42 11.36 -8.73
C THR A 96 1.23 10.89 -7.90
N ALA A 97 0.95 11.61 -6.81
CA ALA A 97 -0.23 11.36 -6.01
C ALA A 97 -1.48 11.65 -6.87
N GLY A 98 -2.44 10.72 -6.85
CA GLY A 98 -3.73 10.90 -7.50
C GLY A 98 -4.80 11.21 -6.46
N SER A 99 -5.50 10.18 -6.01
CA SER A 99 -6.58 10.24 -5.02
C SER A 99 -6.31 9.29 -3.85
N ALA A 100 -7.22 9.26 -2.87
CA ALA A 100 -7.21 8.30 -1.78
C ALA A 100 -7.14 6.82 -2.22
N THR A 101 -7.54 6.54 -3.46
CA THR A 101 -7.68 5.18 -3.99
C THR A 101 -6.75 4.90 -5.16
N GLN A 102 -6.01 5.90 -5.64
CA GLN A 102 -5.17 5.75 -6.81
C GLN A 102 -3.93 6.63 -6.76
N LEU A 103 -2.79 6.04 -7.12
CA LEU A 103 -1.51 6.71 -7.27
C LEU A 103 -0.80 6.19 -8.51
N THR A 104 -0.04 7.04 -9.19
CA THR A 104 0.83 6.58 -10.29
C THR A 104 2.28 6.62 -9.83
N ALA A 105 3.00 5.51 -9.98
CA ALA A 105 4.43 5.42 -9.72
C ALA A 105 5.18 5.02 -10.99
N THR A 106 6.44 5.39 -11.09
CA THR A 106 7.32 4.96 -12.18
C THR A 106 8.34 3.98 -11.65
N VAL A 107 8.50 2.84 -12.32
CA VAL A 107 9.46 1.80 -11.91
C VAL A 107 10.88 2.40 -11.90
N PRO A 108 11.56 2.45 -10.74
CA PRO A 108 12.85 3.11 -10.63
C PRO A 108 13.99 2.26 -11.22
N VAL A 109 15.11 2.91 -11.50
CA VAL A 109 16.34 2.21 -11.86
C VAL A 109 16.82 1.38 -10.67
N GLY A 110 17.25 0.14 -10.92
CA GLY A 110 17.66 -0.80 -9.87
C GLY A 110 16.50 -1.52 -9.18
N ALA A 111 15.25 -1.25 -9.56
CA ALA A 111 14.12 -2.06 -9.10
C ALA A 111 14.30 -3.53 -9.49
N SER A 112 13.88 -4.42 -8.61
CA SER A 112 13.81 -5.87 -8.84
C SER A 112 12.39 -6.37 -8.58
N THR A 113 12.07 -7.56 -9.09
CA THR A 113 10.77 -8.19 -8.85
C THR A 113 10.55 -8.38 -7.36
N GLY A 114 9.40 -7.92 -6.86
CA GLY A 114 9.07 -8.00 -5.44
C GLY A 114 7.87 -7.13 -5.07
N PRO A 115 7.57 -7.01 -3.77
CA PRO A 115 6.43 -6.25 -3.29
C PRO A 115 6.61 -4.74 -3.54
N VAL A 116 5.50 -4.05 -3.67
CA VAL A 116 5.44 -2.59 -3.70
C VAL A 116 5.05 -2.10 -2.31
N GLN A 117 5.75 -1.11 -1.80
CA GLN A 117 5.46 -0.48 -0.52
C GLN A 117 5.11 0.99 -0.72
N ILE A 118 4.07 1.44 -0.02
CA ILE A 118 3.70 2.86 0.08
C ILE A 118 3.82 3.28 1.53
N VAL A 119 4.45 4.43 1.79
CA VAL A 119 4.62 5.01 3.12
C VAL A 119 3.89 6.34 3.19
N THR A 120 3.03 6.51 4.18
CA THR A 120 2.36 7.78 4.52
C THR A 120 2.80 8.21 5.92
N ALA A 121 2.38 9.39 6.35
CA ALA A 121 2.58 9.84 7.74
C ALA A 121 1.87 8.94 8.77
N HIS A 122 0.92 8.12 8.34
CA HIS A 122 0.04 7.32 9.19
C HIS A 122 0.34 5.82 9.14
N GLY A 123 1.37 5.41 8.39
CA GLY A 123 1.83 4.01 8.36
C GLY A 123 2.39 3.61 7.00
N SER A 124 2.58 2.31 6.81
CA SER A 124 3.05 1.74 5.55
C SER A 124 2.18 0.58 5.08
N GLY A 125 1.88 0.56 3.79
CA GLY A 125 1.17 -0.49 3.10
C GLY A 125 2.12 -1.27 2.22
N ILE A 126 2.07 -2.60 2.29
CA ILE A 126 2.83 -3.50 1.44
C ILE A 126 1.85 -4.30 0.60
N SER A 127 2.11 -4.42 -0.70
CA SER A 127 1.26 -5.20 -1.59
C SER A 127 1.40 -6.69 -1.31
N ALA A 128 0.28 -7.42 -1.31
CA ALA A 128 0.29 -8.87 -1.21
C ALA A 128 0.87 -9.55 -2.45
N ALA A 129 0.67 -8.95 -3.63
CA ALA A 129 1.24 -9.41 -4.89
C ALA A 129 2.59 -8.75 -5.18
N ASN A 130 3.44 -9.45 -5.93
CA ASN A 130 4.72 -8.93 -6.42
C ASN A 130 4.53 -8.19 -7.75
N PHE A 131 5.18 -7.04 -7.90
CA PHE A 131 5.37 -6.41 -9.20
C PHE A 131 6.55 -7.07 -9.92
N THR A 132 6.37 -7.43 -11.19
CA THR A 132 7.44 -8.08 -11.97
C THR A 132 8.25 -7.06 -12.76
N VAL A 133 9.51 -6.86 -12.39
CA VAL A 133 10.43 -6.02 -13.16
C VAL A 133 11.00 -6.85 -14.29
N GLN A 134 10.68 -6.46 -15.52
CA GLN A 134 11.21 -7.10 -16.71
C GLN A 134 12.67 -6.68 -16.89
N ALA A 135 13.56 -7.65 -17.03
CA ALA A 135 14.87 -7.38 -17.58
C ALA A 135 14.71 -7.18 -19.09
N ARG A 136 15.49 -6.25 -19.67
CA ARG A 136 15.83 -6.40 -21.09
C ARG A 136 16.66 -7.66 -21.20
N CYS A 137 16.02 -8.79 -21.49
CA CYS A 137 16.76 -9.93 -21.97
C CYS A 137 17.36 -9.49 -23.31
N LEU A 138 18.68 -9.31 -23.35
CA LEU A 138 19.45 -9.04 -24.56
C LEU A 138 19.46 -10.27 -25.49
N GLN A 139 18.32 -10.94 -25.69
CA GLN A 139 18.34 -12.34 -26.13
C GLN A 139 17.10 -12.81 -26.90
N ARG A 140 16.54 -11.92 -27.75
CA ARG A 140 15.74 -12.38 -28.90
C ARG A 140 16.20 -11.78 -30.24
N GLN A 141 17.51 -11.56 -30.37
CA GLN A 141 18.18 -11.41 -31.66
C GLN A 141 19.46 -12.24 -31.65
N LEU A 142 19.33 -13.56 -31.62
CA LEU A 142 20.32 -14.35 -32.35
C LEU A 142 20.03 -14.09 -33.84
N PRO A 143 21.03 -13.70 -34.66
CA PRO A 143 20.85 -13.71 -36.10
C PRO A 143 20.31 -15.08 -36.50
N ARG A 144 19.21 -15.15 -37.27
CA ARG A 144 18.85 -16.41 -37.93
C ARG A 144 20.11 -16.88 -38.66
N PRO A 145 20.63 -18.11 -38.43
CA PRO A 145 21.73 -18.60 -39.23
C PRO A 145 21.29 -18.47 -40.69
N ARG A 146 22.07 -17.72 -41.49
CA ARG A 146 21.79 -17.61 -42.92
C ARG A 146 21.75 -19.05 -43.45
N PRO A 147 20.68 -19.49 -44.12
CA PRO A 147 20.73 -20.77 -44.81
C PRO A 147 21.89 -20.67 -45.80
N TRP A 148 22.93 -21.46 -45.56
CA TRP A 148 24.09 -21.57 -46.43
C TRP A 148 23.56 -22.00 -47.80
N ALA A 149 23.71 -21.12 -48.78
CA ALA A 149 23.41 -21.40 -50.17
C ALA A 149 24.35 -22.52 -50.65
N ALA A 150 23.88 -23.77 -50.61
CA ALA A 150 24.47 -24.84 -51.37
C ALA A 150 24.02 -24.68 -52.84
N ARG A 151 24.78 -23.89 -53.60
CA ARG A 151 24.90 -24.05 -55.05
C ARG A 151 26.15 -24.90 -55.32
N LEU A 152 26.15 -25.57 -56.47
CA LEU A 152 27.13 -26.50 -57.08
C LEU A 152 26.60 -27.95 -57.01
N ARG A 153 26.35 -28.68 -58.10
CA ARG A 153 26.52 -28.49 -59.55
C ARG A 153 25.36 -29.19 -60.25
#